data_AF-A0A923ZWC4-F1
#
_entry.id   AF-A0A923ZWC4-F1
#
_cell.length_a   1.000
_cell.length_b   1.000
_cell.length_c   1.000
_cell.angle_alpha   90.00
_cell.angle_beta   90.00
_cell.angle_gamma   90.00
#
_symmetry.space_group_name_H-M   'P 1'
#
loop_
_entity.id
_entity.type
_entity.pdbx_description
1 polymer ?
#
loop_
_entity_poly.entity_id
_entity_poly.type
_entity_poly.pdbx_seq_one_letter_code
_entity_poly.pdbx_strand_id
1 'polypeptide(L)' 'MIRTIITPNTQTVFFDVPKEYVGKELEIIAFTKNDYLNTTTHQKQVSFSALSIDTKGFKFDRDEANDR' A
#
# COMPACT_ATOMS: atom_id res chain seq x y z
N MET A 1 -13.17 -25.23 2.62
CA MET A 1 -13.17 -23.79 3.02
C MET A 1 -14.44 -23.17 2.47
N ILE A 2 -15.37 -22.79 3.34
CA ILE A 2 -16.59 -22.07 2.95
C ILE A 2 -16.33 -20.59 3.12
N ARG A 3 -16.60 -19.80 2.08
CA ARG A 3 -16.52 -18.33 2.12
C ARG A 3 -17.92 -17.78 1.85
N THR A 4 -18.52 -17.18 2.88
CA THR A 4 -19.81 -16.51 2.75
C THR A 4 -19.58 -15.00 2.79
N ILE A 5 -20.09 -14.30 1.78
CA ILE A 5 -20.06 -12.83 1.72
C ILE A 5 -21.44 -12.34 2.14
N ILE A 6 -21.52 -11.72 3.32
CA ILE A 6 -22.76 -11.15 3.85
C ILE A 6 -22.58 -9.63 3.90
N THR A 7 -23.57 -8.89 3.38
CA THR A 7 -23.68 -7.45 3.58
C THR A 7 -24.67 -7.21 4.72
N PRO A 8 -24.21 -6.88 5.95
CA PRO A 8 -25.11 -6.63 7.06
C PRO A 8 -25.94 -5.36 6.84
N ASN A 9 -27.26 -5.49 6.94
CA ASN A 9 -28.19 -4.33 7.00
C ASN A 9 -28.51 -3.92 8.44
N THR A 10 -28.08 -4.73 9.42
CA THR A 10 -28.30 -4.56 10.85
C THR A 10 -27.01 -4.86 11.60
N GLN A 11 -26.90 -4.39 12.84
CA GLN A 11 -25.69 -4.60 13.67
C GLN A 11 -25.40 -6.09 13.92
N THR A 12 -26.44 -6.92 13.97
CA THR A 12 -26.34 -8.36 14.21
C THR A 12 -26.50 -9.13 12.90
N VAL A 13 -25.62 -10.11 12.68
CA VAL A 13 -25.68 -11.06 11.56
C VAL A 13 -25.85 -12.46 12.11
N PHE A 14 -26.81 -13.20 11.57
CA PHE A 14 -27.01 -14.61 11.84
C PHE A 14 -26.68 -15.40 10.57
N PHE A 15 -26.01 -16.54 10.72
CA PHE A 15 -25.77 -17.48 9.62
C PHE A 15 -25.85 -18.91 10.14
N ASP A 16 -26.39 -19.80 9.32
CA ASP A 16 -26.47 -21.21 9.64
C ASP A 16 -25.14 -21.91 9.31
N VAL A 17 -24.67 -22.73 10.25
CA VAL A 17 -23.48 -23.55 10.07
C VAL A 17 -23.87 -24.86 9.39
N PRO A 18 -23.24 -25.25 8.26
CA PRO A 18 -23.54 -26.52 7.61
C PRO A 18 -23.26 -27.71 8.53
N LYS A 19 -24.09 -28.78 8.41
CA LYS A 19 -24.03 -29.96 9.30
C LYS A 19 -22.65 -30.58 9.43
N GLU A 20 -21.85 -30.51 8.37
CA GLU A 20 -20.48 -31.06 8.32
C GLU A 20 -19.46 -30.34 9.21
N TYR A 21 -19.81 -29.14 9.73
CA TYR A 21 -18.98 -28.31 10.61
C TYR A 21 -19.48 -28.29 12.07
N VAL A 22 -20.60 -28.96 12.38
CA VAL A 22 -21.12 -29.06 13.75
C VAL A 22 -20.15 -29.87 14.62
N GLY A 23 -19.77 -29.31 15.76
CA GLY A 23 -18.83 -29.94 16.71
C GLY A 23 -17.34 -29.72 16.37
N LYS A 24 -17.03 -28.88 15.39
CA LYS A 24 -15.66 -28.47 15.05
C LYS A 24 -15.40 -27.02 15.47
N GLU A 25 -14.13 -26.69 15.70
CA GLU A 25 -13.70 -25.31 15.92
C GLU A 25 -13.77 -24.53 14.60
N LEU A 26 -14.35 -23.32 14.65
CA LEU A 26 -14.53 -22.45 13.50
C LEU A 26 -13.87 -21.11 13.78
N GLU A 27 -12.98 -20.70 12.89
CA GLU A 27 -12.39 -19.36 12.89
C GLU A 27 -13.21 -18.43 11.99
N ILE A 28 -13.66 -17.30 12.55
CA ILE A 28 -14.46 -16.29 11.84
C ILE A 28 -13.62 -15.03 11.69
N ILE A 29 -13.26 -14.68 10.45
CA ILE A 29 -12.49 -13.48 10.12
C ILE A 29 -13.40 -12.49 9.39
N ALA A 30 -13.56 -11.29 9.96
CA ALA A 30 -14.35 -10.22 9.38
C ALA A 30 -13.43 -9.09 8.87
N PHE A 31 -13.63 -8.69 7.61
CA PHE A 31 -12.95 -7.56 7.00
C PHE A 31 -13.93 -6.82 6.09
N THR A 32 -13.79 -5.50 6.00
CA THR A 32 -14.59 -4.72 5.05
C THR A 32 -14.09 -5.06 3.64
N LYS A 33 -15.01 -5.29 2.70
CA LYS A 33 -14.65 -5.67 1.32
C LYS A 33 -13.81 -4.58 0.62
N ASN A 34 -13.95 -3.32 1.03
CA ASN A 34 -13.41 -2.16 0.35
C ASN A 34 -12.33 -1.37 1.13
N ASP A 35 -11.91 -1.77 2.35
CA ASP A 35 -10.82 -1.02 3.02
C ASP A 35 -9.50 -1.05 2.24
N TYR A 36 -9.32 -2.03 1.33
CA TYR A 36 -8.12 -2.14 0.51
C TYR A 36 -7.95 -1.02 -0.54
N LEU A 37 -8.99 -0.21 -0.82
CA LEU A 37 -8.92 0.88 -1.79
C LEU A 37 -8.70 2.26 -1.16
N ASN A 38 -8.79 2.37 0.17
CA ASN A 38 -8.55 3.62 0.90
C ASN A 38 -7.17 3.65 1.57
N THR A 39 -6.22 2.85 1.10
CA THR A 39 -4.85 3.32 1.16
C THR A 39 -4.79 4.48 0.18
N THR A 40 -4.93 5.70 0.70
CA THR A 40 -4.43 6.89 0.04
C THR A 40 -2.99 6.56 -0.34
N THR A 41 -2.80 6.13 -1.59
CA THR A 41 -1.52 6.13 -2.24
C THR A 41 -1.21 7.61 -2.33
N HIS A 42 -0.64 8.15 -1.26
CA HIS A 42 0.12 9.38 -1.33
C HIS A 42 1.18 9.05 -2.37
N GLN A 43 0.89 9.38 -3.64
CA GLN A 43 1.86 9.33 -4.70
C GLN A 43 3.00 10.18 -4.19
N LYS A 44 4.05 9.52 -3.69
CA LYS A 44 5.21 10.19 -3.13
C LYS A 44 5.79 10.97 -4.31
N GLN A 45 5.52 12.27 -4.35
CA GLN A 45 6.10 13.16 -5.33
C GLN A 45 7.61 13.08 -5.11
N VAL A 46 8.29 12.33 -5.96
CA VAL A 46 9.74 12.29 -6.02
C VAL A 46 10.20 13.64 -6.57
N SER A 47 10.42 14.59 -5.66
CA SER A 47 11.05 15.87 -5.99
C SER A 47 12.56 15.70 -5.94
N PHE A 48 13.22 15.78 -7.09
CA PHE A 48 14.67 15.96 -7.11
C PHE A 48 14.96 17.44 -6.86
N SER A 49 15.59 17.74 -5.72
CA SER A 49 16.16 19.06 -5.48
C SER A 49 17.40 19.19 -6.35
N ALA A 50 17.26 19.74 -7.56
CA ALA A 50 18.40 20.11 -8.38
C ALA A 50 19.13 21.26 -7.67
N LEU A 51 20.32 20.98 -7.13
CA LEU A 51 21.18 22.01 -6.56
C LEU A 51 21.69 22.89 -7.71
N SER A 52 21.05 24.05 -7.90
CA SER A 52 21.48 25.04 -8.88
C SER A 52 22.70 25.78 -8.32
N ILE A 53 23.89 25.37 -8.74
CA ILE A 53 25.15 26.08 -8.49
C ILE A 53 25.35 27.13 -9.58
N ASP A 54 25.71 28.35 -9.17
CA ASP A 54 26.01 29.44 -10.10
C ASP A 54 27.36 29.17 -10.79
N THR A 55 27.32 28.80 -12.07
CA THR A 55 28.49 28.49 -12.88
C THR A 55 29.04 29.71 -13.63
N LYS A 56 28.52 30.92 -13.36
CA LYS A 56 29.00 32.15 -14.01
C LYS A 56 30.46 32.41 -13.62
N GLY A 57 31.36 32.04 -14.53
CA GLY A 57 32.81 32.19 -14.37
C GLY A 57 33.56 30.88 -14.16
N PHE A 58 32.86 29.76 -13.98
CA PHE A 58 33.51 28.45 -13.93
C PHE A 58 33.97 28.05 -15.34
N LYS A 59 35.29 27.88 -15.51
CA LYS A 59 35.88 27.26 -16.69
C LYS A 59 36.49 25.94 -16.25
N PHE A 60 36.02 24.86 -16.84
CA PHE A 60 36.58 23.54 -16.61
C PHE A 60 38.03 23.53 -17.12
N ASP A 61 38.99 23.36 -16.22
CA ASP A 61 40.39 23.18 -16.58
C ASP A 61 40.63 21.72 -16.95
N ARG A 62 40.92 21.49 -18.24
CA ARG A 62 41.16 20.15 -18.76
C ARG A 62 42.52 19.62 -18.34
N ASP A 63 43.49 20.49 -18.10
CA ASP A 63 44.85 20.11 -17.75
C ASP A 63 44.90 19.60 -16.31
N GLU A 64 44.18 20.24 -15.38
CA GLU A 64 44.00 19.77 -13.98
C GLU A 64 43.24 18.42 -13.90
N ALA A 65 42.26 18.22 -14.78
CA ALA A 65 41.45 17.00 -14.80
C ALA A 65 42.16 15.77 -15.39
N ASN A 66 43.22 15.98 -16.17
CA ASN A 66 43.99 14.92 -16.84
C ASN A 66 45.24 14.50 -16.06
N ASP A 67 45.58 15.18 -14.97
CA ASP A 67 46.79 14.91 -14.16
C ASP A 67 46.55 13.77 -13.15
N ARG A 68 46.12 12.61 -13.68
CA ARG A 68 45.94 11.34 -12.93
C ARG A 68 46.69 10.19 -13.59
#